data_AF-A0A2R6IFW8-F1
#
_entry.id   AF-A0A2R6IFW8-F1
#
_cell.length_a   1.000
_cell.length_b   1.000
_cell.length_c   1.000
_cell.angle_alpha   90.00
_cell.angle_beta   90.00
_cell.angle_gamma   90.00
#
_symmetry.space_group_name_H-M   'P 1'
#
loop_
_entity.id
_entity.type
_entity.pdbx_description
1 polymer ?
#
loop_
_entity_poly.entity_id
_entity_poly.type
_entity_poly.pdbx_seq_one_letter_code
_entity_poly.pdbx_strand_id
1 'polypeptide(L)' 'MGTTTAYRPPVECPLCYARFNGEPTLRSHIADDHARDELVDFVVRVLEERNLTGGPTEG' A
#
# COMPACT_ATOMS: atom_id res chain seq x y z
N MET A 1 -11.96 -35.06 4.78
CA MET A 1 -10.80 -34.16 4.69
C MET A 1 -11.32 -32.78 4.33
N GLY A 2 -11.56 -31.92 5.31
CA GLY A 2 -11.98 -30.54 5.06
C GLY A 2 -10.75 -29.66 4.99
N THR A 3 -10.35 -29.23 3.80
CA THR A 3 -9.36 -28.15 3.66
C THR A 3 -10.09 -26.85 3.96
N THR A 4 -9.93 -26.34 5.18
CA THR A 4 -10.31 -24.97 5.53
C THR A 4 -9.42 -24.03 4.71
N THR A 5 -9.85 -23.67 3.51
CA THR A 5 -9.24 -22.58 2.74
C THR A 5 -9.50 -21.31 3.53
N ALA A 6 -8.52 -20.86 4.31
CA ALA A 6 -8.60 -19.61 5.05
C ALA A 6 -8.85 -18.48 4.03
N TYR A 7 -10.04 -17.88 4.07
CA TYR A 7 -10.36 -16.71 3.26
C TYR A 7 -9.43 -15.57 3.71
N ARG A 8 -8.51 -15.19 2.83
CA ARG A 8 -7.72 -13.97 2.99
C ARG A 8 -8.42 -12.86 2.22
N PRO A 9 -8.77 -11.73 2.87
CA PRO A 9 -9.32 -10.60 2.15
C PRO A 9 -8.32 -10.12 1.08
N PRO A 10 -8.80 -9.63 -0.07
CA PRO A 10 -7.93 -9.12 -1.10
C PRO A 10 -7.15 -7.92 -0.56
N VAL A 11 -5.86 -7.86 -0.91
CA VAL A 11 -5.02 -6.68 -0.65
C VAL A 11 -5.06 -5.77 -1.86
N GLU A 12 -5.00 -4.48 -1.63
CA GLU A 12 -5.11 -3.46 -2.67
C GLU A 12 -3.79 -2.70 -2.82
N CYS A 13 -3.40 -2.40 -4.05
CA CYS A 13 -2.21 -1.60 -4.32
C CYS A 13 -2.48 -0.13 -3.97
N PRO A 14 -1.66 0.52 -3.14
CA PRO A 14 -1.89 1.91 -2.74
C PRO A 14 -1.62 2.94 -3.86
N LEU A 15 -0.98 2.53 -4.96
CA LEU A 15 -0.61 3.39 -6.08
C LEU A 15 -1.71 3.42 -7.15
N CYS A 16 -2.21 2.24 -7.52
CA CYS A 16 -3.16 2.06 -8.64
C CYS A 16 -4.50 1.43 -8.23
N TYR A 17 -4.67 1.08 -6.94
CA TYR A 17 -5.87 0.46 -6.39
C TYR A 17 -6.26 -0.91 -6.99
N ALA A 18 -5.31 -1.58 -7.64
CA ALA A 18 -5.51 -2.95 -8.12
C ALA A 18 -5.63 -3.95 -6.96
N ARG A 19 -6.52 -4.94 -7.09
CA ARG A 19 -6.80 -5.94 -6.04
C ARG A 19 -6.11 -7.27 -6.31
N PHE A 20 -5.54 -7.84 -5.25
CA PHE A 20 -4.75 -9.07 -5.31
C PHE A 20 -5.15 -10.04 -4.20
N ASN A 21 -4.94 -11.34 -4.43
CA ASN A 21 -5.29 -12.40 -3.49
C ASN A 21 -4.31 -12.54 -2.31
N GLY A 22 -3.33 -11.63 -2.20
CA GLY A 22 -2.42 -11.56 -1.07
C GLY A 22 -1.16 -10.74 -1.32
N GLU A 23 -0.38 -10.59 -0.26
CA GLU A 23 0.89 -9.88 -0.23
C GLU A 23 1.90 -10.33 -1.31
N PRO A 24 2.12 -11.63 -1.62
CA PRO A 24 3.16 -12.01 -2.57
C PRO A 24 2.85 -11.52 -3.99
N THR A 25 1.60 -11.64 -4.44
CA THR A 25 1.20 -11.18 -5.78
C THR A 25 1.17 -9.65 -5.86
N LEU A 26 0.79 -8.98 -4.77
CA LEU A 26 0.86 -7.52 -4.67
C LEU A 26 2.31 -7.04 -4.76
N ARG A 27 3.25 -7.68 -4.05
CA ARG A 27 4.67 -7.34 -4.09
C ARG A 27 5.26 -7.51 -5.48
N SER A 28 4.93 -8.60 -6.17
CA SER A 28 5.35 -8.80 -7.55
C SER A 28 4.79 -7.73 -8.48
N HIS A 29 3.51 -7.38 -8.34
CA HIS A 29 2.91 -6.30 -9.11
C HIS A 29 3.62 -4.96 -8.89
N ILE A 30 3.89 -4.57 -7.63
CA ILE A 30 4.59 -3.32 -7.32
C ILE A 30 5.98 -3.28 -7.95
N ALA A 31 6.68 -4.42 -8.01
CA ALA A 31 8.02 -4.48 -8.57
C ALA A 31 8.05 -4.46 -10.11
N ASP A 32 7.01 -4.98 -10.77
CA ASP A 32 6.95 -5.12 -12.23
C ASP A 32 6.25 -3.93 -12.91
N ASP A 33 5.20 -3.40 -12.27
CA ASP A 33 4.28 -2.43 -12.87
C ASP A 33 4.54 -0.99 -12.41
N HIS A 34 5.22 -0.79 -11.26
CA HIS A 34 5.50 0.54 -10.73
C HIS A 34 6.99 0.86 -10.77
N ALA A 35 7.31 2.02 -11.37
CA ALA A 35 8.67 2.51 -11.38
C ALA A 35 9.10 2.98 -9.98
N ARG A 36 10.41 2.95 -9.72
CA ARG A 36 10.97 3.46 -8.47
C ARG A 36 10.55 4.90 -8.18
N ASP A 37 10.44 5.73 -9.21
CA ASP A 37 10.06 7.15 -9.08
C ASP A 37 8.64 7.29 -8.51
N GLU A 38 7.69 6.48 -8.99
CA GLU A 38 6.31 6.45 -8.49
C GLU A 38 6.25 6.01 -7.01
N LEU A 39 7.09 5.05 -6.62
CA LEU A 39 7.19 4.62 -5.22
C LEU A 39 7.74 5.74 -4.33
N VAL A 40 8.72 6.49 -4.82
CA VAL A 40 9.32 7.61 -4.09
C VAL A 40 8.31 8.74 -3.93
N ASP A 41 7.61 9.13 -5.00
CA ASP A 41 6.56 10.15 -4.95
C ASP A 41 5.49 9.80 -3.91
N PHE A 42 5.01 8.55 -3.94
CA PHE A 42 4.03 8.07 -2.97
C PHE A 42 4.55 8.15 -1.53
N VAL A 43 5.78 7.69 -1.27
CA VAL A 43 6.38 7.74 0.07
C VAL A 43 6.56 9.18 0.53
N VAL A 44 7.01 10.09 -0.33
CA VAL A 44 7.17 11.51 -0.03
C VAL A 44 5.83 12.10 0.41
N ARG A 45 4.78 11.93 -0.38
CA ARG A 45 3.43 12.39 -0.03
C ARG A 45 2.96 11.87 1.32
N VAL A 46 3.06 10.56 1.54
CA VAL A 46 2.64 9.94 2.82
C VAL A 46 3.41 10.50 4.00
N LEU A 47 4.72 10.77 3.84
CA LEU A 47 5.53 11.36 4.90
C LEU A 47 5.17 12.83 5.14
N GLU A 48 4.91 13.60 4.09
CA GLU A 48 4.47 14.99 4.20
C GLU A 48 3.10 15.10 4.91
N GLU A 49 2.13 14.27 4.51
CA GLU A 49 0.82 14.18 5.14
C GLU A 49 0.92 13.87 6.63
N ARG A 50 1.83 12.95 7.02
CA ARG A 50 2.07 12.62 8.42
C ARG A 50 2.72 13.77 9.19
N ASN A 51 3.60 14.55 8.56
CA ASN A 51 4.21 15.73 9.18
C ASN A 51 3.24 16.90 9.38
N LEU A 52 2.23 17.06 8.52
CA LEU A 52 1.19 18.09 8.67
C LEU A 52 0.26 17.86 9.88
N THR A 53 0.12 16.61 10.35
CA THR A 53 -0.70 16.28 11.53
C THR A 53 0.01 16.52 12.88
N GLY A 54 1.25 17.02 12.86
CA GLY A 54 2.07 17.27 14.05
C GLY A 54 2.18 18.74 14.50
N GLY A 55 1.39 19.66 13.95
CA GLY A 55 1.41 21.06 14.37
C GLY A 55 0.79 21.24 15.76
N PRO A 56 1.43 21.96 16.71
CA PRO A 56 0.79 22.29 17.97
C PRO A 56 -0.42 23.18 17.69
N THR A 57 -1.60 22.75 18.15
CA THR A 57 -2.72 23.67 18.34
C THR A 57 -2.32 24.63 19.46
N GLU A 58 -1.74 25.77 19.12
CA GLU A 58 -1.54 26.87 20.06
C GLU A 58 -2.92 27.49 20.36
N GLY A 59 -3.30 27.46 21.64
CA GLY A 59 -4.50 28.06 22.20
C GLY A 59 -4.23 28.56 23.61
#